data_AF-A0AAW6WDW3-F1
#
_entry.id   AF-A0AAW6WDW3-F1
#
_cell.length_a   1.000
_cell.length_b   1.000
_cell.length_c   1.000
_cell.angle_alpha   90.00
_cell.angle_beta   90.00
_cell.angle_gamma   90.00
#
_symmetry.space_group_name_H-M   'P 1'
#
loop_
_entity.id
_entity.type
_entity.pdbx_description
1 polymer ?
#
loop_
_entity_poly.entity_id
_entity_poly.type
_entity_poly.pdbx_seq_one_letter_code
_entity_poly.pdbx_strand_id
1 'polypeptide(L)'
;MDKGLQTELQRYQKALEKTREIRCSMIDVEMSVSVAKQILGIHDWGMFARGEYKNWEEMVNILQKEVKKYPGTLKERDKNFKTLKKAMTLHGMSIKELEEIIGVNCYKIYRVVRGITRDQEIKNKLEKELNVKFLV
;
A
#
# COMPACT_ATOMS: atom_id res chain seq x y z
N MET A 1 -6.21 -32.52 0.82
CA MET A 1 -5.46 -31.30 1.17
C MET A 1 -4.98 -31.47 2.60
N ASP A 2 -3.68 -31.32 2.86
CA ASP A 2 -3.11 -31.48 4.20
C ASP A 2 -3.66 -30.40 5.15
N LYS A 3 -4.16 -30.80 6.33
CA LYS A 3 -4.73 -29.88 7.32
C LYS A 3 -3.70 -28.83 7.76
N GLY A 4 -2.40 -29.19 7.83
CA GLY A 4 -1.33 -28.26 8.17
C GLY A 4 -1.15 -27.16 7.12
N LEU A 5 -1.19 -27.53 5.84
CA LEU A 5 -1.08 -26.59 4.72
C LEU A 5 -2.26 -25.61 4.68
N GLN A 6 -3.47 -26.08 4.99
CA GLN A 6 -4.66 -25.24 5.03
C GLN A 6 -4.57 -24.19 6.16
N THR A 7 -4.10 -24.58 7.33
CA THR A 7 -3.89 -23.65 8.46
C THR A 7 -2.83 -22.61 8.13
N GLU A 8 -1.74 -23.00 7.48
CA GLU A 8 -0.67 -22.07 7.09
C GLU A 8 -1.13 -21.06 6.03
N LEU A 9 -1.91 -21.53 5.04
CA LEU A 9 -2.51 -20.67 4.02
C LEU A 9 -3.43 -19.61 4.66
N GLN A 10 -4.28 -20.01 5.60
CA GLN A 10 -5.17 -19.10 6.31
C GLN A 10 -4.40 -18.05 7.13
N ARG A 11 -3.34 -18.46 7.84
CA ARG A 11 -2.46 -17.53 8.56
C ARG A 11 -1.85 -16.51 7.60
N TYR A 12 -1.30 -16.98 6.48
CA TYR A 12 -0.67 -16.13 5.48
C TYR A 12 -1.65 -15.12 4.89
N GLN A 13 -2.85 -15.58 4.51
CA GLN A 13 -3.91 -14.72 3.96
C GLN A 13 -4.33 -13.63 4.95
N LYS A 14 -4.57 -14.02 6.22
CA LYS A 14 -4.87 -13.06 7.30
C LYS A 14 -3.75 -12.04 7.46
N ALA A 15 -2.50 -12.49 7.45
CA ALA A 15 -1.35 -11.62 7.60
C ALA A 15 -1.20 -10.62 6.45
N LEU A 16 -1.41 -11.09 5.22
CA LEU A 16 -1.37 -10.28 4.02
C LEU A 16 -2.48 -9.21 4.03
N GLU A 17 -3.70 -9.58 4.39
CA GLU A 17 -4.85 -8.67 4.49
C GLU A 17 -4.58 -7.55 5.51
N LYS A 18 -4.22 -7.91 6.74
CA LYS A 18 -3.90 -6.94 7.80
C LYS A 18 -2.72 -6.05 7.43
N THR A 19 -1.71 -6.62 6.76
CA THR A 19 -0.57 -5.83 6.30
C THR A 19 -1.00 -4.87 5.19
N ARG A 20 -1.90 -5.24 4.28
CA ARG A 20 -2.42 -4.31 3.26
C ARG A 20 -3.20 -3.17 3.91
N GLU A 21 -4.06 -3.46 4.87
CA GLU A 21 -4.80 -2.45 5.64
C GLU A 21 -3.85 -1.44 6.31
N ILE A 22 -2.83 -1.94 6.99
CA ILE A 22 -1.88 -1.07 7.69
C ILE A 22 -1.02 -0.26 6.73
N ARG A 23 -0.60 -0.86 5.60
CA ARG A 23 0.13 -0.15 4.55
C ARG A 23 -0.72 1.00 3.97
N CYS A 24 -2.01 0.79 3.75
CA CYS A 24 -2.91 1.87 3.34
C CYS A 24 -2.98 2.99 4.37
N SER A 25 -3.09 2.64 5.65
CA SER A 25 -3.10 3.59 6.76
C SER A 25 -1.79 4.38 6.86
N MET A 26 -0.65 3.71 6.64
CA MET A 26 0.67 4.34 6.58
C MET A 26 0.79 5.31 5.40
N ILE A 27 0.25 4.96 4.23
CA ILE A 27 0.26 5.84 3.05
C ILE A 27 -0.52 7.12 3.32
N ASP A 28 -1.67 7.03 4.00
CA ASP A 28 -2.48 8.20 4.36
C ASP A 28 -1.68 9.22 5.17
N VAL A 29 -0.85 8.73 6.10
CA VAL A 29 -0.02 9.56 6.98
C VAL A 29 1.42 9.72 6.51
N GLU A 30 1.73 9.24 5.30
CA GLU A 30 3.06 9.31 4.68
C GLU A 30 4.20 8.64 5.48
N MET A 31 3.85 7.63 6.28
CA MET A 31 4.82 6.81 6.99
C MET A 31 5.50 5.83 6.02
N SER A 32 6.83 5.88 5.96
CA SER A 32 7.63 4.94 5.16
C SER A 32 7.72 3.56 5.81
N VAL A 33 8.08 2.54 5.02
CA VAL A 33 8.41 1.20 5.56
C VAL A 33 9.62 1.28 6.49
N SER A 34 10.61 2.13 6.20
CA SER A 34 11.80 2.25 7.05
C SER A 34 11.45 2.75 8.46
N VAL A 35 10.55 3.73 8.57
CA VAL A 35 10.06 4.22 9.87
C VAL A 35 9.29 3.12 10.61
N ALA A 36 8.40 2.39 9.92
CA ALA A 36 7.69 1.27 10.53
C ALA A 36 8.63 0.16 11.01
N LYS A 37 9.69 -0.15 10.25
CA LYS A 37 10.73 -1.11 10.66
C LYS A 37 11.44 -0.66 11.93
N GLN A 38 11.79 0.63 12.04
CA GLN A 38 12.41 1.20 13.23
C GLN A 38 11.49 1.12 14.45
N ILE A 39 10.22 1.50 14.31
CA ILE A 39 9.21 1.41 15.37
C ILE A 39 9.08 -0.01 15.92
N LEU A 40 9.06 -1.00 15.02
CA LEU A 40 8.87 -2.41 15.38
C LEU A 40 10.16 -3.12 15.78
N GLY A 41 11.33 -2.50 15.60
CA GLY A 41 12.63 -3.14 15.80
C GLY A 41 12.86 -4.34 14.87
N ILE A 42 12.39 -4.28 13.61
CA ILE A 42 12.52 -5.37 12.64
C ILE A 42 13.37 -4.99 11.43
N HIS A 43 14.03 -5.98 10.82
CA HIS A 43 14.83 -5.78 9.61
C HIS A 43 14.10 -6.21 8.33
N ASP A 44 13.30 -7.27 8.39
CA ASP A 44 12.59 -7.81 7.23
C ASP A 44 11.09 -7.46 7.26
N TRP A 45 10.65 -6.64 6.32
CA TRP A 45 9.24 -6.30 6.14
C TRP A 45 8.46 -7.42 5.44
N GLY A 46 9.11 -8.24 4.62
CA GLY A 46 8.51 -9.40 4.00
C GLY A 46 8.06 -10.42 5.04
N MET A 47 8.91 -10.75 6.02
CA MET A 47 8.51 -11.59 7.16
C MET A 47 7.31 -11.01 7.91
N PHE A 48 7.25 -9.69 8.07
CA PHE A 48 6.12 -9.01 8.69
C PHE A 48 4.86 -9.15 7.82
N ALA A 49 4.97 -8.92 6.51
CA ALA A 49 3.85 -9.06 5.59
C ALA A 49 3.29 -10.49 5.53
N ARG A 50 4.13 -11.50 5.79
CA ARG A 50 3.77 -12.92 5.82
C ARG A 50 3.38 -13.44 7.20
N GLY A 51 3.40 -12.59 8.23
CA GLY A 51 3.02 -12.97 9.59
C GLY A 51 3.99 -13.92 10.28
N GLU A 52 5.28 -13.88 9.93
CA GLU A 52 6.29 -14.85 10.36
C GLU A 52 6.98 -14.50 11.69
N TYR A 53 6.77 -13.28 12.21
CA TYR A 53 7.27 -12.90 13.52
C TYR A 53 6.40 -13.49 14.65
N LYS A 54 7.04 -13.98 15.73
CA LYS A 54 6.33 -14.58 16.88
C LYS A 54 5.28 -13.64 17.50
N ASN A 55 5.59 -12.34 17.59
CA ASN A 55 4.69 -11.33 18.18
C ASN A 55 3.96 -10.52 17.10
N TRP A 56 3.67 -11.11 15.93
CA TRP A 56 3.17 -10.37 14.78
C TRP A 56 1.87 -9.60 15.04
N GLU A 57 0.90 -10.19 15.75
CA GLU A 57 -0.36 -9.50 16.07
C GLU A 57 -0.15 -8.25 16.95
N GLU A 58 0.78 -8.33 17.91
CA GLU A 58 1.18 -7.19 18.73
C GLU A 58 1.86 -6.10 17.88
N MET A 59 2.75 -6.49 16.97
CA MET A 59 3.42 -5.56 16.04
C MET A 59 2.42 -4.82 15.14
N VAL A 60 1.40 -5.51 14.63
CA VAL A 60 0.31 -4.89 13.87
C VAL A 60 -0.40 -3.83 14.73
N ASN A 61 -0.73 -4.15 15.98
CA ASN A 61 -1.39 -3.22 16.90
C ASN A 61 -0.52 -1.99 17.23
N ILE A 62 0.79 -2.18 17.39
CA ILE A 62 1.75 -1.08 17.62
C ILE A 62 1.70 -0.11 16.44
N LEU A 63 1.88 -0.59 15.20
CA LEU A 63 1.84 0.27 14.03
C LEU A 63 0.49 0.96 13.84
N GLN A 64 -0.63 0.30 14.14
CA GLN A 64 -1.95 0.91 14.05
C GLN A 64 -2.09 2.08 15.04
N LYS A 65 -1.52 1.97 16.24
CA LYS A 65 -1.48 3.06 17.22
C LYS A 65 -0.56 4.19 16.76
N GLU A 66 0.61 3.87 16.23
CA GLU A 66 1.56 4.90 15.75
C GLU A 66 0.99 5.71 14.58
N VAL A 67 0.34 5.07 13.61
CA VAL A 67 -0.29 5.77 12.48
C VAL A 67 -1.36 6.76 12.96
N LYS A 68 -2.11 6.44 14.02
CA LYS A 68 -3.16 7.33 14.57
C LYS A 68 -2.61 8.59 15.24
N LYS A 69 -1.32 8.64 15.58
CA LYS A 69 -0.70 9.83 16.19
C LYS A 69 -0.43 10.93 15.18
N TYR A 70 -0.41 10.62 13.88
CA TYR A 70 -0.11 11.59 12.84
C TYR A 70 -1.29 12.54 12.61
N PRO A 71 -1.03 13.82 12.32
CA PRO A 71 -2.08 14.81 12.14
C PRO A 71 -2.95 14.47 10.93
N GLY A 72 -4.28 14.64 11.08
CA GLY A 72 -5.26 14.34 10.04
C GLY A 72 -5.06 15.13 8.75
N THR A 73 -4.44 16.32 8.83
CA THR A 73 -4.09 17.16 7.67
C THR A 73 -3.19 16.45 6.67
N LEU A 74 -2.37 15.49 7.13
CA LEU A 74 -1.56 14.69 6.21
C LEU A 74 -2.43 13.86 5.30
N LYS A 75 -3.58 13.33 5.74
CA LYS A 75 -4.45 12.49 4.89
C LYS A 75 -4.90 13.18 3.60
N GLU A 76 -5.10 14.50 3.65
CA GLU A 76 -5.54 15.29 2.49
C GLU A 76 -4.39 15.73 1.58
N ARG A 77 -3.13 15.71 2.06
CA ARG A 77 -1.96 16.04 1.24
C ARG A 77 -1.73 14.99 0.15
N ASP A 78 -1.49 15.43 -1.08
CA ASP A 78 -1.16 14.59 -2.24
C ASP A 78 -2.16 13.42 -2.43
N LYS A 79 -3.45 13.72 -2.21
CA LYS A 79 -4.54 12.73 -2.10
C LYS A 79 -4.59 11.76 -3.27
N ASN A 80 -4.47 12.24 -4.51
CA ASN A 80 -4.52 11.38 -5.69
C ASN A 80 -3.32 10.43 -5.77
N PHE A 81 -2.12 10.91 -5.43
CA PHE A 81 -0.93 10.05 -5.38
C PHE A 81 -1.06 8.97 -4.28
N LYS A 82 -1.68 9.32 -3.14
CA LYS A 82 -2.01 8.34 -2.10
C LYS A 82 -3.06 7.35 -2.56
N THR A 83 -4.10 7.79 -3.27
CA THR A 83 -5.09 6.92 -3.90
C THR A 83 -4.41 5.92 -4.83
N LEU A 84 -3.50 6.38 -5.69
CA LEU A 84 -2.69 5.52 -6.57
C LEU A 84 -1.93 4.46 -5.76
N LYS A 85 -1.14 4.87 -4.77
CA LYS A 85 -0.33 3.96 -3.95
C LYS A 85 -1.18 2.95 -3.18
N LYS A 86 -2.32 3.38 -2.63
CA LYS A 86 -3.24 2.50 -1.91
C LYS A 86 -3.87 1.47 -2.85
N ALA A 87 -4.33 1.91 -4.02
CA ALA A 87 -4.89 1.01 -5.02
C ALA A 87 -3.88 -0.05 -5.44
N MET A 88 -2.65 0.35 -5.79
CA MET A 88 -1.56 -0.57 -6.11
C MET A 88 -1.29 -1.57 -4.97
N THR A 89 -1.30 -1.10 -3.71
CA THR A 89 -1.10 -1.96 -2.53
C THR A 89 -2.21 -3.01 -2.39
N LEU A 90 -3.47 -2.62 -2.61
CA LEU A 90 -4.63 -3.51 -2.52
C LEU A 90 -4.64 -4.54 -3.64
N HIS A 91 -4.27 -4.14 -4.86
CA HIS A 91 -4.13 -5.02 -6.02
C HIS A 91 -2.87 -5.89 -5.99
N GLY A 92 -1.94 -5.62 -5.06
CA GLY A 92 -0.65 -6.31 -5.01
C GLY A 92 0.25 -5.99 -6.21
N MET A 93 0.01 -4.87 -6.87
CA MET A 93 0.66 -4.45 -8.11
C MET A 93 1.89 -3.59 -7.82
N SER A 94 2.99 -3.90 -8.51
CA SER A 94 4.21 -3.10 -8.50
C SER A 94 4.12 -1.92 -9.48
N ILE A 95 5.00 -0.93 -9.31
CA ILE A 95 5.04 0.20 -10.25
C ILE A 95 5.47 -0.23 -11.65
N LYS A 96 6.32 -1.24 -11.78
CA LYS A 96 6.80 -1.73 -13.08
C LYS A 96 5.68 -2.40 -13.87
N GLU A 97 4.89 -3.25 -13.21
CA GLU A 97 3.71 -3.86 -13.82
C GLU A 97 2.73 -2.77 -14.27
N LEU A 98 2.53 -1.73 -13.45
CA LEU A 98 1.68 -0.62 -13.85
C LEU A 98 2.26 0.18 -15.04
N GLU A 99 3.57 0.40 -15.10
CA GLU A 99 4.24 1.05 -16.23
C GLU A 99 4.01 0.26 -17.54
N GLU A 100 4.12 -1.06 -17.48
CA GLU A 100 3.91 -1.97 -18.61
C GLU A 100 2.46 -1.96 -19.09
N ILE A 101 1.48 -2.05 -18.17
CA ILE A 101 0.05 -2.05 -18.50
C ILE A 101 -0.38 -0.73 -19.13
N ILE A 102 0.10 0.39 -18.58
CA ILE A 102 -0.31 1.74 -19.03
C ILE A 102 0.50 2.16 -20.27
N GLY A 103 1.68 1.58 -20.47
CA GLY A 103 2.58 1.88 -21.59
C GLY A 103 3.36 3.18 -21.41
N VAL A 104 3.57 3.63 -20.16
CA VAL A 104 4.31 4.86 -19.85
C VAL A 104 5.11 4.70 -18.55
N ASN A 105 6.19 5.46 -18.40
CA ASN A 105 6.98 5.42 -17.18
C ASN A 105 6.26 6.05 -15.97
N CYS A 106 6.76 5.72 -14.78
CA CYS A 106 6.21 6.11 -13.49
C CYS A 106 6.23 7.62 -13.30
N TYR A 107 7.20 8.32 -13.90
CA TYR A 107 7.25 9.77 -13.88
C TYR A 107 6.03 10.39 -14.57
N LYS A 108 5.65 9.89 -15.75
CA LYS A 108 4.43 10.34 -16.45
C LYS A 108 3.18 9.99 -15.65
N ILE A 109 3.09 8.78 -15.10
CA ILE A 109 1.98 8.36 -14.23
C ILE A 109 1.79 9.33 -13.07
N TYR A 110 2.87 9.64 -12.33
CA TYR A 110 2.80 10.53 -11.17
C TYR A 110 2.39 11.95 -11.55
N ARG A 111 2.85 12.47 -12.70
CA ARG A 111 2.44 13.79 -13.18
C ARG A 111 0.96 13.84 -13.57
N VAL A 112 0.44 12.79 -14.20
CA VAL A 112 -0.98 12.69 -14.57
C VAL A 112 -1.84 12.61 -13.32
N VAL A 113 -1.50 11.72 -12.38
CA VAL A 113 -2.26 11.54 -11.13
C VAL A 113 -2.26 12.80 -10.25
N ARG A 114 -1.21 13.62 -10.32
CA ARG A 114 -1.12 14.91 -9.63
C ARG A 114 -1.72 16.09 -10.41
N GLY A 115 -2.23 15.86 -11.63
CA GLY A 115 -2.80 16.92 -12.47
C GLY A 115 -1.76 17.90 -13.04
N ILE A 116 -0.46 17.60 -12.91
CA ILE A 116 0.63 18.41 -13.47
C ILE A 116 0.64 18.27 -14.99
N THR A 117 0.31 17.07 -15.50
CA THR A 117 0.17 16.80 -16.92
C THR A 117 -1.27 16.39 -17.19
N ARG A 118 -1.96 17.13 -18.07
CA ARG A 118 -3.33 16.80 -18.50
C ARG A 118 -3.28 15.75 -19.60
N ASP A 119 -3.56 14.51 -19.24
CA ASP A 119 -3.62 13.37 -20.17
C ASP A 119 -4.81 12.48 -19.75
N GLN A 120 -5.97 12.74 -20.33
CA GLN A 120 -7.22 12.09 -19.94
C GLN A 120 -7.23 10.60 -20.32
N GLU A 121 -6.51 10.22 -21.38
CA GLU A 121 -6.38 8.83 -21.80
C GLU A 121 -5.66 8.02 -20.73
N ILE A 122 -4.50 8.47 -20.28
CA ILE A 122 -3.74 7.80 -19.21
C ILE A 122 -4.53 7.80 -17.89
N LYS A 123 -5.17 8.93 -17.55
CA LYS A 123 -6.01 8.99 -16.35
C LYS A 123 -7.11 7.92 -16.40
N ASN A 124 -7.85 7.83 -17.50
CA ASN A 124 -8.92 6.84 -17.64
C ASN A 124 -8.41 5.40 -17.59
N LYS A 125 -7.25 5.12 -18.21
CA LYS A 125 -6.60 3.80 -18.12
C LYS A 125 -6.25 3.45 -16.68
N LEU A 126 -5.61 4.36 -15.95
CA LEU A 126 -5.25 4.17 -14.54
C LEU A 126 -6.48 3.95 -13.65
N GLU A 127 -7.53 4.76 -13.83
CA GLU A 127 -8.78 4.63 -13.07
C GLU A 127 -9.46 3.29 -13.31
N LYS A 128 -9.48 2.82 -14.56
CA LYS A 128 -10.05 1.52 -14.94
C LYS A 128 -9.24 0.37 -14.36
N GLU A 129 -7.92 0.38 -14.57
CA GLU A 129 -7.02 -0.69 -14.15
C GLU A 129 -7.02 -0.86 -12.63
N LEU A 130 -6.94 0.24 -11.90
CA LEU A 130 -6.85 0.23 -10.46
C LEU A 130 -8.22 0.30 -9.76
N ASN A 131 -9.31 0.40 -10.53
CA ASN A 131 -10.67 0.59 -10.03
C ASN A 131 -10.79 1.74 -9.01
N VAL A 132 -10.28 2.92 -9.38
CA VAL A 132 -10.29 4.13 -8.55
C VAL A 132 -10.69 5.37 -9.36
N LYS A 133 -10.94 6.48 -8.66
CA LYS A 133 -11.17 7.80 -9.27
C LYS A 133 -10.14 8.80 -8.76
N PHE A 134 -9.51 9.55 -9.66
CA PHE A 134 -8.60 10.64 -9.32
C PHE A 134 -9.31 11.99 -9.51
N LEU A 135 -9.13 12.89 -8.54
CA LEU A 135 -9.83 14.19 -8.46
C LEU A 135 -9.17 15.31 -9.28
N VAL A 136 -8.20 14.98 -10.14
CA VAL A 136 -7.43 15.95 -10.97
C VAL A 136 -8.03 16.22 -12.33
#